data_AF-A0A5Z1S7S3-F1
#
_entry.id   AF-A0A5Z1S7S3-F1
#
_cell.length_a   1.000
_cell.length_b   1.000
_cell.length_c   1.000
_cell.angle_alpha   90.00
_cell.angle_beta   90.00
_cell.angle_gamma   90.00
#
_symmetry.space_group_name_H-M   'P 1'
#
loop_
_entity.id
_entity.type
_entity.pdbx_description
1 polymer ?
#
loop_
_entity_poly.entity_id
_entity_poly.type
_entity_poly.pdbx_seq_one_letter_code
_entity_poly.pdbx_strand_id
1 'polypeptide(L)'
;KLNANLRAELKAQRKGLQDELFSLGNIISGGIVGKSIKVGIDFESAMADVKKVTDLSEGHTLEGLKQDILDLSKKLPMTAEEIANIVAEGGKLGL
;
A
#
# COMPACT_ATOMS: atom_id res chain seq x y z
N LYS A 1 19.93 -36.41 10.32
CA LYS A 1 19.49 -35.62 11.49
C LYS A 1 19.57 -34.10 11.25
N LEU A 2 20.56 -33.61 10.50
CA LEU A 2 20.72 -32.17 10.17
C LEU A 2 19.55 -31.56 9.39
N ASN A 3 19.02 -32.25 8.37
CA ASN A 3 17.90 -31.76 7.54
C ASN A 3 16.54 -31.68 8.27
N ALA A 4 16.36 -32.42 9.37
CA ALA A 4 15.13 -32.41 10.15
C ALA A 4 15.10 -31.20 11.10
N ASN A 5 16.23 -30.89 11.72
CA ASN A 5 16.37 -29.73 12.60
C ASN A 5 16.27 -28.42 11.82
N LEU A 6 16.92 -28.31 10.65
CA LEU A 6 16.82 -27.13 9.80
C LEU A 6 15.39 -26.84 9.34
N ARG A 7 14.61 -27.89 9.02
CA ARG A 7 13.19 -27.76 8.66
C ARG A 7 12.31 -27.41 9.85
N ALA A 8 12.64 -27.89 11.05
CA ALA A 8 11.92 -27.54 12.27
C ALA A 8 12.14 -26.06 12.64
N GLU A 9 13.38 -25.59 12.51
CA GLU A 9 13.77 -24.20 12.78
C GLU A 9 13.16 -23.22 11.75
N LEU A 10 13.18 -23.58 10.46
CA LEU A 10 12.47 -22.84 9.41
C LEU A 10 10.95 -22.78 9.65
N LYS A 11 10.33 -23.86 10.15
CA LYS A 11 8.91 -23.87 10.50
C LYS A 11 8.63 -22.99 11.72
N ALA A 12 9.51 -23.00 12.72
CA ALA A 12 9.40 -22.14 13.89
C ALA A 12 9.55 -20.66 13.52
N GLN A 13 10.53 -20.30 12.69
CA GLN A 13 10.69 -18.94 12.16
C GLN A 13 9.49 -18.52 11.32
N ARG A 14 8.98 -19.39 10.44
CA ARG A 14 7.77 -19.09 9.65
C ARG A 14 6.54 -18.88 10.53
N LYS A 15 6.39 -19.66 11.59
CA LYS A 15 5.27 -19.52 12.54
C LYS A 15 5.37 -18.22 13.35
N GLY A 16 6.58 -17.87 13.82
CA GLY A 16 6.82 -16.58 14.48
C GLY A 16 6.53 -15.40 13.57
N LEU A 17 6.99 -15.46 12.31
CA LEU A 17 6.68 -14.44 11.31
C LEU A 17 5.18 -14.37 10.97
N GLN A 18 4.50 -15.51 10.91
CA GLN A 18 3.05 -15.56 10.71
C GLN A 18 2.30 -14.94 11.90
N ASP A 19 2.68 -15.26 13.14
CA ASP A 19 2.08 -14.69 14.34
C ASP A 19 2.33 -13.18 14.43
N GLU A 20 3.53 -12.71 14.06
CA GLU A 20 3.87 -11.29 14.02
C GLU A 20 3.07 -10.55 12.93
N LEU A 21 2.98 -11.11 11.73
CA LEU A 21 2.14 -10.55 10.66
C LEU A 21 0.64 -10.57 11.01
N PHE A 22 0.17 -11.60 11.69
CA PHE A 22 -1.22 -11.70 12.13
C PHE A 22 -1.54 -10.71 13.25
N SER A 23 -0.60 -10.53 14.19
CA SER A 23 -0.66 -9.50 15.24
C SER A 23 -0.68 -8.10 14.64
N LEU A 24 0.27 -7.79 13.74
CA LEU A 24 0.31 -6.52 13.01
C LEU A 24 -0.96 -6.34 12.19
N GLY A 25 -1.42 -7.37 11.48
CA GLY A 25 -2.67 -7.38 10.72
C GLY A 25 -3.88 -7.04 11.59
N ASN A 26 -3.98 -7.61 12.80
CA ASN A 26 -5.06 -7.32 13.76
C ASN A 26 -4.93 -5.92 14.38
N ILE A 27 -3.72 -5.45 14.66
CA ILE A 27 -3.50 -4.08 15.15
C ILE A 27 -3.92 -3.08 14.07
N ILE A 28 -3.50 -3.32 12.83
CA ILE A 28 -3.77 -2.53 11.62
C ILE A 28 -5.28 -2.54 11.27
N SER A 29 -5.95 -3.67 11.40
CA SER A 29 -7.38 -3.80 11.02
C SER A 29 -8.37 -3.50 12.15
N GLY A 30 -7.99 -3.76 13.42
CA GLY A 30 -8.90 -3.74 14.57
C GLY A 30 -8.82 -2.50 15.46
N GLY A 31 -7.73 -1.72 15.43
CA GLY A 31 -7.55 -0.54 16.28
C GLY A 31 -7.65 0.80 15.54
N ILE A 32 -8.05 1.88 16.24
CA ILE A 32 -8.12 3.25 15.68
C ILE A 32 -6.75 3.69 15.11
N VAL A 33 -5.65 3.31 15.78
CA VAL A 33 -4.28 3.60 15.34
C VAL A 33 -3.91 2.79 14.08
N GLY A 34 -4.35 1.54 14.02
CA GLY A 34 -4.09 0.66 12.90
C GLY A 34 -4.74 1.12 11.60
N LYS A 35 -5.96 1.63 11.69
CA LYS A 35 -6.70 2.14 10.53
C LYS A 35 -6.00 3.34 9.89
N SER A 36 -5.47 4.28 10.68
CA SER A 36 -4.75 5.43 10.13
C SER A 36 -3.43 5.04 9.47
N ILE A 37 -2.70 4.09 10.06
CA ILE A 37 -1.47 3.55 9.47
C ILE A 37 -1.81 2.78 8.19
N LYS A 38 -2.85 1.95 8.22
CA LYS A 38 -3.34 1.21 7.06
C LYS A 38 -3.67 2.12 5.89
N VAL A 39 -4.43 3.19 6.14
CA VAL A 39 -4.82 4.15 5.11
C VAL A 39 -3.60 4.82 4.48
N GLY A 40 -2.59 5.18 5.28
CA GLY A 40 -1.34 5.72 4.75
C GLY A 40 -0.56 4.72 3.90
N ILE A 41 -0.47 3.46 4.35
CA ILE A 41 0.19 2.38 3.60
C ILE A 41 -0.53 2.10 2.29
N ASP A 42 -1.85 1.95 2.33
CA ASP A 42 -2.68 1.65 1.16
C ASP A 42 -2.60 2.81 0.15
N PHE A 43 -2.60 4.07 0.61
CA PHE A 43 -2.40 5.23 -0.25
C PHE A 43 -1.02 5.24 -0.93
N GLU A 44 0.06 5.06 -0.18
CA GLU A 44 1.42 4.99 -0.75
C GLU A 44 1.57 3.81 -1.72
N SER A 45 0.92 2.67 -1.44
CA SER A 45 0.86 1.52 -2.33
C SER A 45 0.12 1.84 -3.64
N ALA A 46 -1.06 2.46 -3.57
CA ALA A 46 -1.81 2.87 -4.76
C ALA A 46 -1.05 3.91 -5.60
N MET A 47 -0.32 4.83 -4.96
CA MET A 47 0.53 5.79 -5.65
C MET A 47 1.73 5.13 -6.35
N ALA A 48 2.20 3.98 -5.86
CA ALA A 48 3.22 3.20 -6.56
C ALA A 48 2.68 2.62 -7.87
N ASP A 49 1.41 2.19 -7.90
CA ASP A 49 0.74 1.75 -9.12
C ASP A 49 0.52 2.90 -10.10
N VAL A 50 0.14 4.08 -9.62
CA VAL A 50 0.09 5.31 -10.45
C VAL A 50 1.47 5.60 -11.06
N LYS A 51 2.52 5.66 -10.24
CA LYS A 51 3.89 5.90 -10.72
C LYS A 51 4.31 4.90 -11.79
N LYS A 52 3.90 3.63 -11.64
CA LYS A 52 4.27 2.55 -12.55
C LYS A 52 3.65 2.73 -13.93
N VAL A 53 2.46 3.32 -14.03
CA VAL A 53 1.64 3.35 -15.25
C VAL A 53 1.49 4.76 -15.83
N THR A 54 2.02 5.78 -15.15
CA THR A 54 2.03 7.16 -15.61
C THR A 54 3.40 7.53 -16.17
N ASP A 55 3.43 8.07 -17.39
CA ASP A 55 4.61 8.71 -17.96
C ASP A 55 4.73 10.14 -17.39
N LEU A 56 5.54 10.29 -16.34
CA LEU A 56 5.83 11.61 -15.76
C LEU A 56 6.75 12.39 -16.72
N SER A 57 6.17 13.18 -17.62
CA SER A 57 6.93 14.09 -18.50
C SER A 57 7.59 15.21 -17.69
N GLU A 58 8.56 15.92 -18.30
CA GLU A 58 9.18 17.09 -17.70
C GLU A 58 8.12 18.12 -17.27
N GLY A 59 8.01 18.35 -15.95
CA GLY A 59 7.08 19.31 -15.34
C GLY A 59 6.11 18.71 -14.31
N HIS A 60 5.83 17.41 -14.36
CA HIS A 60 4.94 16.75 -13.39
C HIS A 60 5.74 15.83 -12.45
N THR A 61 5.75 16.16 -11.16
CA THR A 61 6.37 15.31 -10.14
C THR A 61 5.34 14.36 -9.55
N LEU A 62 5.80 13.17 -9.14
CA LEU A 62 4.94 12.24 -8.42
C LEU A 62 4.38 12.86 -7.13
N GLU A 63 5.15 13.70 -6.45
CA GLU A 63 4.68 14.45 -5.27
C GLU A 63 3.55 15.43 -5.60
N GLY A 64 3.63 16.12 -6.74
CA GLY A 64 2.53 16.97 -7.22
C GLY A 64 1.25 16.15 -7.42
N LEU A 65 1.37 14.99 -8.09
CA LEU A 65 0.23 14.10 -8.31
C LEU A 65 -0.35 13.53 -7.00
N LYS A 66 0.51 13.21 -6.02
CA LYS A 66 0.07 12.83 -4.67
C LYS A 66 -0.76 13.93 -4.03
N GLN A 67 -0.27 15.17 -4.09
CA GLN A 67 -0.95 16.32 -3.51
C GLN A 67 -2.28 16.60 -4.21
N ASP A 68 -2.31 16.49 -5.53
CA ASP A 68 -3.53 16.65 -6.33
C ASP A 68 -4.59 15.59 -5.97
N ILE A 69 -4.18 14.33 -5.81
CA ILE A 69 -5.08 13.24 -5.39
C ILE A 69 -5.62 13.49 -3.97
N LEU A 70 -4.76 13.93 -3.04
CA LEU A 70 -5.19 14.29 -1.68
C LEU A 70 -6.18 15.46 -1.70
N ASP A 71 -5.95 16.48 -2.52
CA ASP A 71 -6.85 17.61 -2.64
C ASP A 71 -8.16 17.24 -3.35
N LEU A 72 -8.13 16.30 -4.30
CA LEU A 72 -9.32 15.70 -4.90
C LEU A 72 -10.13 14.91 -3.87
N SER A 73 -9.49 14.13 -2.98
CA SER A 73 -10.20 13.40 -1.90
C SER A 73 -10.91 14.31 -0.87
N LYS A 74 -10.52 15.58 -0.80
CA LYS A 74 -11.20 16.58 0.04
C LYS A 74 -12.39 17.21 -0.68
N LYS A 75 -12.32 17.30 -2.01
CA LYS A 75 -13.37 17.89 -2.86
C LYS A 75 -14.45 16.88 -3.24
N LEU A 76 -14.04 15.66 -3.54
CA LEU A 76 -14.87 14.49 -3.79
C LEU A 76 -14.88 13.67 -2.51
N PRO A 77 -16.03 13.32 -1.92
CA PRO A 77 -16.09 12.50 -0.71
C PRO A 77 -15.74 11.03 -1.02
N MET A 78 -14.50 10.81 -1.45
CA MET A 78 -13.88 9.54 -1.81
C MET A 78 -12.49 9.49 -1.20
N THR A 79 -11.99 8.28 -0.92
CA THR A 79 -10.65 8.12 -0.34
C THR A 79 -9.57 8.46 -1.38
N ALA A 80 -8.41 8.91 -0.89
CA ALA A 80 -7.27 9.19 -1.75
C ALA A 80 -6.77 7.92 -2.48
N GLU A 81 -6.93 6.75 -1.87
CA GLU A 81 -6.65 5.44 -2.49
C GLU A 81 -7.57 5.17 -3.69
N GLU A 82 -8.89 5.35 -3.53
CA GLU A 82 -9.85 5.14 -4.62
C GLU A 82 -9.56 6.05 -5.81
N ILE A 83 -9.21 7.31 -5.55
CA ILE A 83 -8.85 8.26 -6.61
C ILE A 83 -7.52 7.86 -7.26
N ALA A 84 -6.52 7.47 -6.47
CA ALA A 84 -5.25 6.98 -7.01
C ALA A 84 -5.44 5.74 -7.91
N ASN A 85 -6.31 4.80 -7.51
CA ASN A 85 -6.63 3.63 -8.32
C ASN A 85 -7.26 4.02 -9.66
N ILE A 86 -8.18 4.98 -9.68
CA ILE A 86 -8.77 5.52 -10.92
C ILE A 86 -7.71 6.18 -11.80
N VAL A 87 -6.82 6.98 -11.20
CA VAL A 87 -5.71 7.62 -11.93
C VAL A 87 -4.76 6.58 -12.52
N ALA A 88 -4.45 5.51 -11.78
CA ALA A 88 -3.63 4.41 -12.28
C ALA A 88 -4.32 3.67 -13.43
N GLU A 89 -5.64 3.44 -13.34
CA GLU A 89 -6.41 2.88 -14.46
C GLU A 89 -6.41 3.81 -15.68
N GLY A 90 -6.51 5.13 -15.47
CA GLY A 90 -6.36 6.14 -16.52
C GLY A 90 -5.01 6.08 -17.21
N GLY A 91 -3.92 6.04 -16.43
CA GLY A 91 -2.55 5.93 -16.98
C GLY A 91 -2.32 4.63 -17.75
N LYS A 92 -2.88 3.50 -17.30
CA LYS A 92 -2.84 2.22 -18.06
C LYS A 92 -3.53 2.30 -19.42
N LEU A 93 -4.54 3.18 -19.54
CA LEU A 93 -5.27 3.42 -20.79
C LEU A 93 -4.55 4.41 -21.72
N GLY A 94 -3.42 5.00 -21.28
CA GLY A 94 -2.63 5.94 -22.07
C GLY A 94 -3.28 7.32 -22.20
N LEU A 95 -4.13 7.69 -21.25
CA LEU A 95 -4.68 9.05 -21.07
C LEU A 95 -3.79 9.84 -20.11
#